data_AF-A0A242NIB2-F1
#
_entry.id   AF-A0A242NIB2-F1
#
_cell.length_a   1.000
_cell.length_b   1.000
_cell.length_c   1.000
_cell.angle_alpha   90.00
_cell.angle_beta   90.00
_cell.angle_gamma   90.00
#
_symmetry.space_group_name_H-M   'P 1'
#
loop_
_entity.id
_entity.type
_entity.pdbx_description
1 polymer ?
#
loop_
_entity_poly.entity_id
_entity_poly.type
_entity_poly.pdbx_seq_one_letter_code
_entity_poly.pdbx_strand_id
1 'polypeptide(L)'
;MYDKTKFSMLNIDDFFSSEQYQTIEDFSYADVQGILKGGYQIEFFYILDHVEVLSIQEVMDNTFLIDKANQILSYLGFDFKIGQPFELTDEFNHNYRFKDGNYNKDYMLYYYDFEDMLIVLGITWEGILVSFEMVNNKTIINNRLEFFYT
;
A
#
# COMPACT_ATOMS: atom_id res chain seq x y z
N MET A 1 7.28 -8.21 13.60
CA MET A 1 8.18 -8.41 12.43
C MET A 1 7.38 -8.96 11.27
N TYR A 2 7.03 -8.07 10.34
CA TYR A 2 6.23 -8.39 9.16
C TYR A 2 6.99 -9.28 8.19
N ASP A 3 6.29 -10.25 7.62
CA ASP A 3 6.92 -11.31 6.85
C ASP A 3 7.15 -10.86 5.41
N LYS A 4 8.37 -10.36 5.13
CA LYS A 4 8.85 -10.05 3.77
C LYS A 4 8.59 -11.19 2.78
N THR A 5 8.67 -12.42 3.27
CA THR A 5 8.40 -13.63 2.48
C THR A 5 6.96 -13.64 1.99
N LYS A 6 5.99 -13.26 2.84
CA LYS A 6 4.59 -13.17 2.43
C LYS A 6 4.33 -12.09 1.40
N PHE A 7 4.97 -10.93 1.52
CA PHE A 7 4.82 -9.87 0.52
C PHE A 7 5.34 -10.35 -0.86
N SER A 8 6.49 -11.02 -0.90
CA SER A 8 7.03 -11.58 -2.14
C SER A 8 6.20 -12.73 -2.75
N MET A 9 5.33 -13.35 -1.95
CA MET A 9 4.40 -14.42 -2.36
C MET A 9 3.00 -13.90 -2.67
N LEU A 10 2.76 -12.61 -2.53
CA LEU A 10 1.44 -12.02 -2.71
C LEU A 10 0.96 -12.22 -4.15
N ASN A 11 -0.26 -12.72 -4.30
CA ASN A 11 -0.89 -12.89 -5.60
C ASN A 11 -2.31 -12.32 -5.57
N ILE A 12 -2.65 -11.47 -6.55
CA ILE A 12 -3.99 -10.89 -6.68
C ILE A 12 -5.07 -11.97 -6.81
N ASP A 13 -4.75 -13.11 -7.44
CA ASP A 13 -5.69 -14.23 -7.66
C ASP A 13 -6.13 -14.90 -6.34
N ASP A 14 -5.39 -14.70 -5.24
CA ASP A 14 -5.79 -15.19 -3.91
C ASP A 14 -6.95 -14.36 -3.32
N PHE A 15 -7.18 -13.15 -3.84
CA PHE A 15 -8.16 -12.19 -3.31
C PHE A 15 -9.28 -11.88 -4.31
N PHE A 16 -8.98 -11.89 -5.60
CA PHE A 16 -9.91 -11.52 -6.67
C PHE A 16 -9.98 -12.62 -7.73
N SER A 17 -11.16 -12.85 -8.29
CA SER A 17 -11.25 -13.62 -9.53
C SER A 17 -10.77 -12.78 -10.72
N SER A 18 -10.34 -13.43 -11.80
CA SER A 18 -9.85 -12.76 -13.01
C SER A 18 -10.87 -11.83 -13.68
N GLU A 19 -12.16 -11.99 -13.39
CA GLU A 19 -13.24 -11.09 -13.85
C GLU A 19 -13.40 -9.83 -12.98
N GLN A 20 -12.75 -9.79 -11.81
CA GLN A 20 -12.87 -8.72 -10.81
C GLN A 20 -11.73 -7.70 -10.87
N TYR A 21 -10.71 -7.93 -11.70
CA TYR A 21 -9.59 -7.00 -11.87
C TYR A 21 -9.20 -6.84 -13.34
N GLN A 22 -8.43 -5.80 -13.62
CA GLN A 22 -7.85 -5.55 -14.94
C GLN A 22 -6.34 -5.76 -14.91
N THR A 23 -5.78 -6.12 -16.06
CA THR A 23 -4.33 -6.21 -16.27
C THR A 23 -3.89 -5.15 -17.27
N ILE A 24 -2.85 -4.40 -16.95
CA ILE A 24 -2.22 -3.40 -17.82
C ILE A 24 -0.74 -3.77 -17.96
N GLU A 25 -0.37 -4.27 -19.15
CA GLU A 25 0.94 -4.90 -19.43
C GLU A 25 2.12 -3.91 -19.60
N ASP A 26 1.86 -2.61 -19.71
CA ASP A 26 2.87 -1.56 -19.89
C ASP A 26 2.62 -0.40 -18.91
N PHE A 27 2.54 -0.71 -17.62
CA PHE A 27 2.28 0.29 -16.59
C PHE A 27 3.58 0.86 -16.04
N SER A 28 3.61 2.18 -15.83
CA SER A 28 4.72 2.87 -15.17
C SER A 28 4.33 3.25 -13.75
N TYR A 29 4.96 2.62 -12.76
CA TYR A 29 4.81 2.98 -11.37
C TYR A 29 6.09 3.67 -10.87
N ALA A 30 5.98 4.94 -10.47
CA ALA A 30 7.12 5.77 -10.06
C ALA A 30 8.33 5.66 -11.02
N ASP A 31 8.07 5.83 -12.32
CA ASP A 31 9.05 5.74 -13.42
C ASP A 31 9.71 4.37 -13.63
N VAL A 32 9.17 3.32 -13.01
CA VAL A 32 9.57 1.93 -13.23
C VAL A 32 8.50 1.20 -14.04
N GLN A 33 8.91 0.53 -15.12
CA GLN A 33 8.02 -0.23 -15.99
C GLN A 33 7.69 -1.61 -15.40
N GLY A 34 6.45 -2.05 -15.54
CA GLY A 34 5.97 -3.34 -15.08
C GLY A 34 4.51 -3.57 -15.46
N ILE A 35 3.87 -4.51 -14.77
CA ILE A 35 2.48 -4.90 -15.03
C ILE A 35 1.64 -4.47 -13.84
N LEU A 36 0.55 -3.73 -14.08
CA LEU A 36 -0.46 -3.47 -13.05
C LEU A 36 -1.55 -4.54 -13.15
N LYS A 37 -1.87 -5.19 -12.03
CA LYS A 37 -3.12 -5.95 -11.87
C LYS A 37 -3.94 -5.36 -10.75
N GLY A 38 -5.24 -5.18 -10.97
CA GLY A 38 -6.12 -4.60 -9.97
C GLY A 38 -7.16 -3.66 -10.56
N GLY A 39 -7.63 -2.74 -9.72
CA GLY A 39 -8.38 -1.56 -10.12
C GLY A 39 -7.71 -0.31 -9.55
N TYR A 40 -8.21 0.88 -9.88
CA TYR A 40 -7.64 2.15 -9.43
C TYR A 40 -7.52 2.28 -7.89
N GLN A 41 -8.37 1.57 -7.15
CA GLN A 41 -8.40 1.61 -5.70
C GLN A 41 -7.51 0.56 -5.01
N ILE A 42 -7.27 -0.59 -5.66
CA ILE A 42 -6.41 -1.66 -5.12
C ILE A 42 -5.53 -2.16 -6.27
N GLU A 43 -4.25 -1.85 -6.16
CA GLU A 43 -3.25 -1.99 -7.20
C GLU A 43 -2.15 -2.94 -6.74
N PHE A 44 -1.91 -3.98 -7.54
CA PHE A 44 -0.77 -4.88 -7.41
C PHE A 44 0.15 -4.63 -8.60
N PHE A 45 1.31 -4.01 -8.36
CA PHE A 45 2.30 -3.75 -9.39
C PHE A 45 3.35 -4.85 -9.39
N TYR A 46 3.57 -5.44 -10.56
CA TYR A 46 4.45 -6.58 -10.78
C TYR A 46 5.68 -6.20 -11.58
N ILE A 47 6.84 -6.71 -11.16
CA ILE A 47 8.07 -6.76 -11.95
C ILE A 47 8.55 -8.21 -11.95
N LEU A 48 8.83 -8.77 -13.13
CA LEU A 48 9.31 -10.15 -13.28
C LEU A 48 8.45 -11.17 -12.48
N ASP A 49 7.13 -11.05 -12.60
CA ASP A 49 6.12 -11.89 -11.93
C ASP A 49 6.05 -11.80 -10.39
N HIS A 50 6.76 -10.85 -9.77
CA HIS A 50 6.70 -10.58 -8.33
C HIS A 50 5.99 -9.27 -8.03
N VAL A 51 5.15 -9.25 -6.99
CA VAL A 51 4.57 -7.99 -6.49
C VAL A 51 5.66 -7.15 -5.85
N GLU A 52 5.83 -5.95 -6.38
CA GLU A 52 6.79 -4.96 -5.89
C GLU A 52 6.10 -3.77 -5.21
N VAL A 53 4.84 -3.52 -5.56
CA VAL A 53 3.98 -2.53 -4.90
C VAL A 53 2.59 -3.12 -4.68
N LEU A 54 2.08 -2.95 -3.47
CA LEU A 54 0.66 -3.01 -3.15
C LEU A 54 0.22 -1.60 -2.77
N SER A 55 -0.78 -1.06 -3.46
CA SER A 55 -1.41 0.21 -3.10
C SER A 55 -2.91 0.02 -2.89
N ILE A 56 -3.42 0.55 -1.79
CA ILE A 56 -4.83 0.54 -1.38
C ILE A 56 -5.21 1.98 -1.08
N GLN A 57 -6.07 2.57 -1.90
CA GLN A 57 -6.49 3.97 -1.79
C GLN A 57 -7.94 4.14 -2.25
N GLU A 58 -8.64 5.14 -1.71
CA GLU A 58 -10.01 5.50 -2.14
C GLU A 58 -11.03 4.34 -2.08
N VAL A 59 -10.82 3.37 -1.18
CA VAL A 59 -11.73 2.21 -1.00
C VAL A 59 -12.92 2.49 -0.08
N MET A 60 -12.92 3.62 0.63
CA MET A 60 -13.82 3.92 1.75
C MET A 60 -15.31 3.93 1.40
N ASP A 61 -15.66 4.18 0.14
CA ASP A 61 -17.05 4.22 -0.33
C ASP A 61 -17.56 2.85 -0.85
N ASN A 62 -16.74 1.80 -0.77
CA ASN A 62 -17.06 0.49 -1.32
C ASN A 62 -16.76 -0.64 -0.33
N THR A 63 -17.81 -1.18 0.29
CA THR A 63 -17.71 -2.27 1.27
C THR A 63 -16.99 -3.52 0.75
N PHE A 64 -17.17 -3.87 -0.54
CA PHE A 64 -16.46 -5.00 -1.14
C PHE A 64 -14.95 -4.74 -1.20
N LEU A 65 -14.54 -3.53 -1.59
CA LEU A 65 -13.12 -3.17 -1.63
C LEU A 65 -12.51 -3.08 -0.23
N ILE A 66 -13.25 -2.57 0.77
CA ILE A 66 -12.81 -2.56 2.17
C ILE A 66 -12.59 -3.98 2.68
N ASP A 67 -13.50 -4.91 2.40
CA ASP A 67 -13.36 -6.32 2.77
C ASP A 67 -12.11 -6.94 2.12
N LYS A 68 -11.88 -6.69 0.82
CA LYS A 68 -10.69 -7.17 0.11
C LYS A 68 -9.39 -6.57 0.64
N ALA A 69 -9.35 -5.26 0.88
CA ALA A 69 -8.21 -4.59 1.51
C ALA A 69 -7.87 -5.23 2.86
N ASN A 70 -8.88 -5.49 3.70
CA ASN A 70 -8.68 -6.08 5.02
C ASN A 70 -8.27 -7.56 4.96
N GLN A 71 -8.72 -8.33 3.94
CA GLN A 71 -8.22 -9.69 3.69
C GLN A 71 -6.72 -9.67 3.33
N ILE A 72 -6.29 -8.74 2.48
CA ILE A 72 -4.90 -8.57 2.08
C ILE A 72 -4.03 -8.18 3.30
N LEU A 73 -4.46 -7.19 4.08
CA LEU A 73 -3.75 -6.76 5.29
C LEU A 73 -3.61 -7.91 6.31
N SER A 74 -4.68 -8.68 6.50
CA SER A 74 -4.66 -9.84 7.40
C SER A 74 -3.69 -10.93 6.91
N TYR A 75 -3.64 -11.18 5.59
CA TYR A 75 -2.69 -12.11 4.99
C TYR A 75 -1.24 -11.69 5.28
N LEU A 76 -0.94 -10.41 5.07
CA LEU A 76 0.38 -9.80 5.35
C LEU A 76 0.72 -9.76 6.86
N GLY A 77 -0.26 -10.03 7.73
CA GLY A 77 -0.07 -10.11 9.18
C GLY A 77 -0.19 -8.77 9.91
N PHE A 78 -0.90 -7.80 9.32
CA PHE A 78 -1.24 -6.56 10.00
C PHE A 78 -2.48 -6.73 10.87
N ASP A 79 -2.42 -6.21 12.10
CA ASP A 79 -3.53 -6.24 13.05
C ASP A 79 -4.54 -5.10 12.83
N PHE A 80 -4.14 -4.05 12.10
CA PHE A 80 -4.98 -2.92 11.76
C PHE A 80 -5.82 -3.18 10.50
N LYS A 81 -6.87 -2.37 10.34
CA LYS A 81 -7.85 -2.51 9.25
C LYS A 81 -8.18 -1.18 8.63
N ILE A 82 -8.38 -1.18 7.31
CA ILE A 82 -8.96 -0.04 6.59
C ILE A 82 -10.37 0.24 7.13
N GLY A 83 -10.66 1.52 7.36
CA GLY A 83 -11.91 2.03 7.89
C GLY A 83 -12.09 1.85 9.39
N GLN A 84 -11.02 1.49 10.11
CA GLN A 84 -11.03 1.38 11.58
C GLN A 84 -10.05 2.37 12.21
N PRO A 85 -10.23 2.70 13.51
CA PRO A 85 -9.23 3.45 14.25
C PRO A 85 -7.85 2.81 14.13
N PHE A 86 -6.87 3.62 13.75
CA PHE A 86 -5.48 3.22 13.69
C PHE A 86 -4.84 3.48 15.06
N GLU A 87 -4.60 2.40 15.81
CA GLU A 87 -3.81 2.50 17.02
C GLU A 87 -2.33 2.43 16.67
N LEU A 88 -1.56 3.42 17.15
CA LEU A 88 -0.11 3.44 17.01
C LEU A 88 0.47 2.29 17.85
N THR A 89 0.78 1.17 17.21
CA THR A 89 1.60 0.13 17.83
C THR A 89 3.02 0.64 18.03
N ASP A 90 3.80 0.03 18.93
CA ASP A 90 5.20 0.41 19.16
C ASP A 90 6.03 0.46 17.86
N GLU A 91 5.70 -0.36 16.86
CA GLU A 91 6.36 -0.39 15.56
C GLU A 91 6.06 0.87 14.72
N PHE A 92 4.84 1.44 14.79
CA PHE A 92 4.43 2.64 14.04
C PHE A 92 4.44 3.94 14.89
N ASN A 93 4.74 3.83 16.18
CA ASN A 93 4.71 4.95 17.12
C ASN A 93 5.83 5.97 16.83
N HIS A 94 5.49 7.05 16.12
CA HIS A 94 6.37 8.20 15.81
C HIS A 94 7.68 7.87 15.04
N ASN A 95 7.81 6.66 14.50
CA ASN A 95 8.98 6.24 13.71
C ASN A 95 8.82 6.51 12.21
N TYR A 96 7.87 7.36 11.80
CA TYR A 96 7.75 7.79 10.41
C TYR A 96 8.95 8.67 10.04
N ARG A 97 9.45 8.50 8.81
CA ARG A 97 10.49 9.36 8.26
C ARG A 97 9.93 10.67 7.70
N PHE A 98 8.78 10.58 7.05
CA PHE A 98 8.11 11.71 6.42
C PHE A 98 6.60 11.67 6.68
N LYS A 99 5.96 12.83 6.63
CA LYS A 99 4.51 12.93 6.55
C LYS A 99 4.11 13.95 5.49
N ASP A 100 3.06 13.66 4.74
CA ASP A 100 2.55 14.52 3.68
C ASP A 100 1.05 14.72 3.82
N GLY A 101 0.63 15.97 3.89
CA GLY A 101 -0.79 16.39 3.93
C GLY A 101 -1.24 17.15 2.70
N ASN A 102 -0.36 17.33 1.71
CA ASN A 102 -0.68 18.06 0.49
C ASN A 102 -1.34 17.15 -0.56
N TYR A 103 -1.13 15.84 -0.46
CA TYR A 103 -1.67 14.86 -1.40
C TYR A 103 -3.20 14.77 -1.34
N ASN A 104 -3.77 14.75 -0.13
CA ASN A 104 -5.22 14.68 0.08
C ASN A 104 -5.59 15.52 1.32
N LYS A 105 -6.68 16.29 1.25
CA LYS A 105 -7.12 17.13 2.38
C LYS A 105 -7.80 16.35 3.49
N ASP A 106 -8.23 15.12 3.20
CA ASP A 106 -9.05 14.31 4.10
C ASP A 106 -8.19 13.41 5.01
N TYR A 107 -6.92 13.19 4.67
CA TYR A 107 -6.00 12.40 5.48
C TYR A 107 -4.53 12.78 5.27
N MET A 108 -3.70 12.45 6.27
CA MET A 108 -2.26 12.58 6.22
C MET A 108 -1.62 11.25 5.81
N LEU A 109 -0.67 11.28 4.88
CA LEU A 109 0.19 10.16 4.57
C LEU A 109 1.40 10.13 5.51
N TYR A 110 1.70 8.97 6.08
CA TYR A 110 2.86 8.74 6.94
C TYR A 110 3.76 7.68 6.30
N TYR A 111 5.03 8.02 6.07
CA TYR A 111 6.00 7.18 5.37
C TYR A 111 6.96 6.53 6.37
N TYR A 112 7.02 5.22 6.37
CA TYR A 112 7.85 4.41 7.27
C TYR A 112 8.84 3.56 6.47
N ASP A 113 10.10 3.53 6.90
CA ASP A 113 11.08 2.57 6.38
C ASP A 113 11.18 1.39 7.34
N PHE A 114 10.78 0.22 6.86
CA PHE A 114 10.87 -1.06 7.54
C PHE A 114 11.83 -1.97 6.80
N GLU A 115 13.10 -1.95 7.22
CA GLU A 115 14.14 -2.85 6.72
C GLU A 115 14.24 -2.89 5.18
N ASP A 116 14.44 -1.75 4.52
CA ASP A 116 14.47 -1.62 3.05
C ASP A 116 13.10 -1.74 2.35
N MET A 117 11.99 -1.82 3.10
CA MET A 117 10.64 -1.67 2.55
C MET A 117 10.05 -0.33 2.95
N LEU A 118 9.30 0.28 2.05
CA LEU A 118 8.50 1.47 2.37
C LEU A 118 7.08 1.03 2.69
N ILE A 119 6.57 1.46 3.83
CA ILE A 119 5.14 1.38 4.16
C ILE A 119 4.61 2.82 4.24
N VAL A 120 3.51 3.10 3.56
CA VAL A 120 2.83 4.40 3.64
C VAL A 120 1.42 4.17 4.16
N LEU A 121 1.03 4.92 5.19
CA LEU A 121 -0.30 4.83 5.80
C LEU A 121 -1.02 6.17 5.65
N GLY A 122 -2.24 6.16 5.11
CA GLY A 122 -3.12 7.33 5.13
C GLY A 122 -4.04 7.28 6.32
N ILE A 123 -3.96 8.29 7.19
CA ILE A 123 -4.73 8.36 8.43
C ILE A 123 -5.47 9.70 8.49
N THR A 124 -6.78 9.66 8.71
CA THR A 124 -7.61 10.87 8.85
C THR A 124 -7.27 11.63 10.15
N TRP A 125 -7.79 12.85 10.29
CA TRP A 125 -7.61 13.63 11.51
C TRP A 125 -8.31 13.00 12.74
N GLU A 126 -9.36 12.19 12.52
CA GLU A 126 -10.00 11.37 13.57
C GLU A 126 -9.21 10.10 13.92
N GLY A 127 -8.09 9.84 13.23
CA GLY A 127 -7.26 8.66 13.47
C GLY A 127 -7.78 7.40 12.78
N ILE A 128 -8.53 7.50 11.68
CA ILE A 128 -9.00 6.34 10.92
C ILE A 128 -8.01 6.00 9.81
N LEU A 129 -7.62 4.72 9.70
CA LEU A 129 -6.82 4.25 8.57
C LEU A 129 -7.68 4.18 7.30
N VAL A 130 -7.27 4.89 6.26
CA VAL A 130 -8.03 5.00 5.00
C VAL A 130 -7.24 4.60 3.76
N SER A 131 -5.92 4.55 3.84
CA SER A 131 -5.07 4.03 2.76
C SER A 131 -3.85 3.29 3.31
N PHE A 132 -3.31 2.41 2.47
CA PHE A 132 -2.13 1.61 2.77
C PHE A 132 -1.34 1.41 1.47
N GLU A 133 -0.04 1.60 1.54
CA GLU A 133 0.90 1.27 0.47
C GLU A 133 2.09 0.51 1.06
N MET A 134 2.56 -0.50 0.34
CA MET A 134 3.77 -1.24 0.68
C MET A 134 4.60 -1.45 -0.59
N VAL A 135 5.88 -1.07 -0.52
CA VAL A 135 6.82 -1.12 -1.63
C VAL A 135 8.07 -1.88 -1.20
N ASN A 136 8.52 -2.83 -2.02
CA ASN A 136 9.73 -3.63 -1.79
C ASN A 136 10.86 -3.33 -2.79
N ASN A 137 10.56 -2.61 -3.88
CA ASN A 137 11.55 -2.25 -4.89
C ASN A 137 12.33 -0.98 -4.51
N LYS A 138 13.65 -1.09 -4.35
CA LYS A 138 14.51 0.05 -3.96
C LYS A 138 14.46 1.23 -4.92
N THR A 139 14.35 0.99 -6.22
CA THR A 139 14.28 2.07 -7.22
C THR A 139 12.96 2.83 -7.06
N ILE A 140 11.84 2.12 -6.91
CA ILE A 140 10.53 2.73 -6.66
C ILE A 140 10.55 3.54 -5.37
N ILE A 141 11.11 2.99 -4.29
CA ILE A 141 11.23 3.68 -2.99
C ILE A 141 12.02 4.98 -3.16
N ASN A 142 13.17 4.95 -3.83
CA ASN A 142 14.00 6.13 -4.03
C ASN A 142 13.26 7.20 -4.85
N ASN A 143 12.62 6.81 -5.96
CA ASN A 143 11.87 7.73 -6.81
C ASN A 143 10.69 8.36 -6.06
N ARG A 144 9.97 7.56 -5.25
CA ARG A 144 8.85 8.04 -4.41
C ARG A 144 9.32 9.04 -3.35
N LEU A 145 10.50 8.83 -2.77
CA LEU A 145 11.02 9.65 -1.69
C LEU A 145 11.81 10.87 -2.18
N GLU A 146 12.20 10.93 -3.45
CA GLU A 146 13.01 12.01 -4.04
C GLU A 146 12.43 13.40 -3.74
N PHE A 147 11.10 13.54 -3.85
CA PHE A 147 10.40 14.81 -3.64
C PHE A 147 10.53 15.36 -2.20
N PHE A 148 10.85 14.52 -1.21
CA PHE A 148 11.07 14.97 0.17
C PHE A 148 12.50 15.44 0.46
N TYR A 149 13.44 15.13 -0.43
CA TYR A 149 14.86 15.51 -0.28
C TYR A 149 15.22 16.79 -1.04
N THR A 150 14.29 17.33 -1.82
CA THR A 150 14.42 18.57 -2.61
C THR A 150 13.65 19.71 -2.00
#